data_AF-A0A0Q7WBN1-F1
#
_entry.id   AF-A0A0Q7WBN1-F1
#
_cell.length_a   1.000
_cell.length_b   1.000
_cell.length_c   1.000
_cell.angle_alpha   90.00
_cell.angle_beta   90.00
_cell.angle_gamma   90.00
#
_symmetry.space_group_name_H-M   'P 1'
#
loop_
_entity.id
_entity.type
_entity.pdbx_description
1 polymer ?
#
loop_
_entity_poly.entity_id
_entity_poly.type
_entity_poly.pdbx_seq_one_letter_code
_entity_poly.pdbx_strand_id
1 'polypeptide(L)'
;MPDQQSTGRKAAVEAKAWFRKLSTIPVSNEDLWAWAKWNREPANRVAYNRVEARSRKAPAVCLFTEAEILAALKRRPDLARAYRAAFKRQERPSNLADIARELAIRVGLP
;
A
#
# COMPACT_ATOMS: atom_id res chain seq x y z
N MET A 1 5.41 -17.96 -24.71
CA MET A 1 6.21 -17.26 -23.69
C MET A 1 5.29 -16.62 -22.64
N PRO A 2 4.75 -17.37 -21.67
CA PRO A 2 4.13 -16.76 -20.49
C PRO A 2 5.20 -16.51 -19.41
N ASP A 3 4.80 -15.97 -18.25
CA ASP A 3 5.52 -16.00 -16.96
C ASP A 3 6.32 -14.78 -16.48
N GLN A 4 6.60 -13.75 -17.27
CA GLN A 4 7.19 -12.52 -16.67
C GLN A 4 6.15 -11.68 -15.90
N GLN A 5 4.92 -11.57 -16.43
CA GLN A 5 3.84 -10.82 -15.75
C GLN A 5 3.31 -11.55 -14.51
N SER A 6 3.18 -12.88 -14.54
CA SER A 6 2.75 -13.68 -13.38
C SER A 6 3.75 -13.59 -12.23
N THR A 7 5.05 -13.65 -12.54
CA THR A 7 6.11 -13.58 -11.53
C THR A 7 6.16 -12.20 -10.87
N GLY A 8 6.03 -11.12 -11.64
CA GLY A 8 5.96 -9.76 -11.11
C GLY A 8 4.73 -9.50 -10.22
N ARG A 9 3.57 -10.07 -10.57
CA ARG A 9 2.35 -9.92 -9.78
C ARG A 9 2.43 -10.69 -8.46
N LYS A 10 3.01 -11.89 -8.45
CA LYS A 10 3.28 -12.67 -7.23
C LYS A 10 4.25 -11.93 -6.30
N ALA A 11 5.38 -11.44 -6.82
CA ALA A 11 6.35 -10.68 -6.04
C ALA A 11 5.75 -9.42 -5.39
N ALA A 12 4.84 -8.72 -6.08
CA ALA A 12 4.15 -7.56 -5.52
C ALA A 12 3.18 -7.90 -4.38
N VAL A 13 2.50 -9.05 -4.43
CA VAL A 13 1.62 -9.51 -3.35
C VAL A 13 2.45 -9.92 -2.14
N GLU A 14 3.51 -10.69 -2.35
CA GLU A 14 4.42 -11.14 -1.30
C GLU A 14 5.17 -9.96 -0.65
N ALA A 15 5.60 -8.97 -1.43
CA ALA A 15 6.22 -7.74 -0.93
C ALA A 15 5.32 -7.00 0.09
N LYS A 16 4.02 -6.87 -0.21
CA LYS A 16 3.06 -6.26 0.71
C LYS A 16 2.86 -7.09 1.98
N ALA A 17 2.83 -8.42 1.84
CA ALA A 17 2.70 -9.32 2.99
C ALA A 17 3.91 -9.22 3.91
N TRP A 18 5.12 -9.26 3.35
CA TRP A 18 6.37 -9.06 4.09
C TRP A 18 6.43 -7.70 4.76
N PHE A 19 6.10 -6.62 4.04
CA PHE A 19 6.09 -5.29 4.61
C PHE A 19 5.14 -5.20 5.82
N ARG A 20 3.93 -5.75 5.71
CA ARG A 20 2.97 -5.77 6.83
C ARG A 20 3.49 -6.58 8.02
N LYS A 21 4.09 -7.75 7.76
CA LYS A 21 4.63 -8.64 8.79
C LYS A 21 5.78 -7.98 9.54
N LEU A 22 6.72 -7.36 8.83
CA LEU A 22 7.88 -6.68 9.42
C LEU A 22 7.54 -5.34 10.08
N SER A 23 6.43 -4.71 9.70
CA SER A 23 5.95 -3.46 10.33
C SER A 23 5.19 -3.70 11.65
N THR A 24 4.91 -4.96 12.02
CA THR A 24 4.16 -5.31 13.24
C THR A 24 5.12 -5.90 14.27
N ILE A 25 5.28 -5.22 15.41
CA ILE A 25 6.12 -5.70 16.53
C ILE A 25 5.27 -6.62 17.43
N PRO A 26 5.82 -7.74 17.95
CA PRO A 26 7.19 -8.21 17.77
C PRO A 26 7.41 -8.97 16.45
N VAL A 27 8.59 -8.78 15.85
CA VAL A 27 9.05 -9.54 14.69
C VAL A 27 10.02 -10.62 15.16
N SER A 28 9.82 -11.86 14.75
CA SER A 28 10.72 -12.96 15.12
C SER A 28 12.01 -12.95 14.28
N ASN A 29 13.10 -13.47 14.84
CA ASN A 29 14.34 -13.66 14.08
C ASN A 29 14.13 -14.59 12.88
N GLU A 30 13.28 -15.61 13.01
CA GLU A 30 12.93 -16.52 11.90
C GLU A 30 12.29 -15.75 10.73
N ASP A 31 11.44 -14.77 11.03
CA ASP A 31 10.80 -13.94 10.01
C ASP A 31 11.80 -13.03 9.30
N LEU A 32 12.80 -12.50 10.03
CA LEU A 32 13.88 -11.72 9.44
C LEU A 32 14.73 -12.56 8.48
N TRP A 33 15.07 -13.79 8.85
CA TRP A 33 15.82 -14.70 7.99
C TRP A 33 15.02 -15.14 6.77
N ALA A 34 13.74 -15.45 6.95
CA ALA A 34 12.85 -15.84 5.86
C ALA A 34 12.64 -14.69 4.87
N TRP A 35 12.45 -13.46 5.36
CA TRP A 35 12.42 -12.27 4.51
C TRP A 35 13.75 -12.04 3.79
N ALA A 36 14.88 -12.11 4.51
CA ALA A 36 16.20 -11.88 3.93
C ALA A 36 16.49 -12.89 2.81
N LYS A 37 16.07 -14.16 2.97
CA LYS A 37 16.18 -15.18 1.93
C LYS A 37 15.33 -14.82 0.71
N TRP A 38 14.05 -14.47 0.92
CA TRP A 38 13.13 -14.09 -0.16
C TRP A 38 13.56 -12.81 -0.91
N ASN A 39 14.21 -11.87 -0.22
CA ASN A 39 14.64 -10.58 -0.76
C ASN A 39 15.96 -10.65 -1.55
N ARG A 40 16.63 -11.82 -1.61
CA ARG A 40 17.84 -12.01 -2.43
C ARG A 40 17.52 -12.01 -3.93
N GLU A 41 16.31 -12.41 -4.28
CA GLU A 41 15.83 -12.47 -5.65
C GLU A 41 15.57 -11.05 -6.18
N PRO A 42 16.18 -10.65 -7.32
CA PRO A 42 16.10 -9.27 -7.81
C PRO A 42 14.67 -8.75 -8.01
N ALA A 43 13.77 -9.61 -8.51
CA ALA A 43 12.36 -9.24 -8.73
C ALA A 43 11.63 -8.94 -7.41
N ASN A 44 11.91 -9.72 -6.37
CA ASN A 44 11.34 -9.56 -5.03
C ASN A 44 11.87 -8.29 -4.37
N ARG A 45 13.18 -8.03 -4.48
CA ARG A 45 13.81 -6.81 -3.99
C ARG A 45 13.22 -5.56 -4.62
N VAL A 46 13.04 -5.55 -5.94
CA VAL A 46 12.40 -4.42 -6.64
C VAL A 46 10.96 -4.23 -6.17
N ALA A 47 10.20 -5.31 -6.00
CA ALA A 47 8.83 -5.24 -5.50
C ALA A 47 8.76 -4.71 -4.07
N TYR A 48 9.64 -5.17 -3.18
CA TYR A 48 9.72 -4.74 -1.79
C TYR A 48 10.09 -3.26 -1.68
N ASN A 49 11.13 -2.83 -2.41
CA ASN A 49 11.55 -1.42 -2.44
C ASN A 49 10.43 -0.49 -2.92
N ARG A 50 9.58 -0.93 -3.85
CA ARG A 50 8.41 -0.14 -4.29
C ARG A 50 7.39 0.03 -3.18
N VAL A 51 7.11 -1.03 -2.41
CA VAL A 51 6.20 -0.97 -1.27
C VAL A 51 6.76 -0.04 -0.19
N GLU A 52 8.04 -0.18 0.14
CA GLU A 52 8.72 0.64 1.14
C GLU A 52 8.81 2.12 0.72
N ALA A 53 9.13 2.41 -0.54
CA ALA A 53 9.13 3.79 -1.05
C ALA A 53 7.73 4.43 -0.99
N ARG A 54 6.67 3.64 -1.24
CA ARG A 54 5.29 4.11 -1.13
C ARG A 54 4.89 4.35 0.31
N SER A 55 5.33 3.53 1.26
CA SER A 55 5.05 3.73 2.68
C SER A 55 5.79 4.93 3.26
N ARG A 56 7.01 5.22 2.81
CA ARG A 56 7.77 6.42 3.21
C ARG A 56 7.14 7.72 2.71
N LYS A 57 6.47 7.69 1.55
CA LYS A 57 5.72 8.83 1.01
C LYS A 57 4.33 9.00 1.62
N ALA A 58 3.81 7.98 2.29
CA ALA A 58 2.54 8.07 2.98
C ALA A 58 2.76 8.74 4.34
N PRO A 59 2.05 9.83 4.67
CA PRO A 59 2.16 10.42 5.99
C PRO A 59 1.73 9.40 7.05
N ALA A 60 2.58 9.19 8.06
CA ALA A 60 2.36 8.20 9.12
C ALA A 60 1.04 8.45 9.86
N VAL A 61 0.66 9.71 9.98
CA VAL A 61 -0.60 10.20 10.54
C VAL A 61 -1.46 10.73 9.40
N CYS A 62 -2.71 10.29 9.35
CA CYS A 62 -3.72 10.96 8.54
C CYS A 62 -3.93 12.36 9.12
N LEU A 63 -3.32 13.37 8.51
CA LEU A 63 -3.46 14.78 8.93
C LEU A 63 -4.83 15.36 8.55
N PHE A 64 -5.63 14.62 7.79
CA PHE A 64 -6.96 15.05 7.37
C PHE A 64 -8.02 14.55 8.35
N THR A 65 -8.88 15.45 8.77
CA THR A 65 -10.14 15.14 9.43
C THR A 65 -11.12 14.47 8.46
N GLU A 66 -12.10 13.74 8.99
CA GLU A 66 -13.17 13.15 8.18
C GLU A 66 -13.87 14.19 7.29
N ALA A 67 -14.10 15.39 7.82
CA ALA A 67 -14.69 16.50 7.07
C ALA A 67 -13.84 16.94 5.86
N GLU A 68 -12.51 16.98 6.00
CA GLU A 68 -11.59 17.34 4.92
C GLU A 68 -11.54 16.27 3.84
N ILE A 69 -11.59 15.00 4.23
CA ILE A 69 -11.68 13.86 3.30
C ILE A 69 -12.98 13.95 2.49
N LEU A 70 -14.11 14.18 3.16
CA LEU A 70 -15.41 14.32 2.50
C LEU A 70 -15.46 15.54 1.58
N ALA A 71 -14.86 16.66 1.98
CA ALA A 71 -14.74 17.86 1.14
C ALA A 71 -13.87 17.61 -0.10
N ALA A 72 -12.75 16.90 0.04
CA ALA A 72 -11.88 16.53 -1.07
C ALA A 72 -12.59 15.60 -2.06
N LEU A 73 -13.34 14.60 -1.57
CA LEU A 73 -14.15 13.71 -2.40
C LEU A 73 -15.29 14.45 -3.12
N LYS A 74 -15.88 15.48 -2.49
CA LYS A 74 -16.91 16.32 -3.13
C LYS A 74 -16.32 17.19 -4.26
N ARG A 75 -15.09 17.70 -4.09
CA ARG A 75 -14.39 18.50 -5.11
C ARG A 75 -13.83 17.68 -6.28
N ARG A 76 -13.61 16.38 -6.09
CA ARG A 76 -13.04 15.46 -7.10
C ARG A 76 -13.93 14.23 -7.30
N PRO A 77 -14.95 14.32 -8.18
CA PRO A 77 -15.91 13.23 -8.38
C PRO A 77 -15.30 11.96 -9.00
N ASP A 78 -14.17 12.10 -9.70
CA ASP A 78 -13.33 11.01 -10.21
C ASP A 78 -12.73 10.17 -9.07
N LEU A 79 -12.18 10.81 -8.04
CA LEU A 79 -11.66 10.15 -6.85
C LEU A 79 -12.79 9.50 -6.05
N ALA A 80 -13.94 10.16 -5.91
CA ALA A 80 -15.12 9.59 -5.26
C ALA A 80 -15.63 8.33 -5.98
N ARG A 81 -15.59 8.30 -7.32
CA ARG A 81 -15.99 7.13 -8.12
C ARG A 81 -15.00 5.96 -7.95
N ALA A 82 -13.70 6.23 -8.01
CA ALA A 82 -12.66 5.23 -7.78
C ALA A 82 -12.74 4.66 -6.35
N TYR A 83 -12.99 5.51 -5.36
CA TYR A 83 -13.17 5.12 -3.97
C TYR A 83 -14.40 4.23 -3.77
N ARG A 84 -15.56 4.61 -4.31
CA ARG A 84 -16.79 3.78 -4.25
C ARG A 84 -16.60 2.43 -4.94
N ALA A 85 -15.89 2.39 -6.07
CA ALA A 85 -15.59 1.15 -6.78
C ALA A 85 -14.66 0.22 -5.97
N ALA A 86 -13.65 0.77 -5.30
CA ALA A 86 -12.75 0.02 -4.43
C ALA A 86 -13.47 -0.51 -3.17
N PHE A 87 -14.33 0.32 -2.56
CA PHE A 87 -15.15 -0.08 -1.40
C PHE A 87 -16.11 -1.22 -1.75
N LYS A 88 -16.80 -1.13 -2.90
CA LYS A 88 -17.71 -2.17 -3.39
C LYS A 88 -17.00 -3.50 -3.70
N ARG A 89 -15.71 -3.45 -4.06
CA ARG A 89 -14.90 -4.63 -4.38
C ARG A 89 -14.26 -5.31 -3.16
N GLN A 90 -14.40 -4.74 -1.95
CA GLN A 90 -13.75 -5.25 -0.72
C GLN A 90 -12.22 -5.46 -0.84
N GLU A 91 -11.54 -4.81 -1.79
CA GLU A 91 -10.10 -5.00 -2.07
C GLU A 91 -9.15 -4.32 -1.02
N ARG A 92 -9.71 -3.88 0.12
CA ARG A 92 -9.13 -3.15 1.30
C ARG A 92 -8.87 -1.63 1.14
N PRO A 93 -8.82 -0.84 2.25
CA PRO A 93 -9.44 -1.01 3.57
C PRO A 93 -10.66 -0.09 3.75
N SER A 94 -11.65 -0.57 4.50
CA SER A 94 -12.89 0.10 4.88
C SER A 94 -12.73 1.20 5.95
N ASN A 95 -11.51 1.69 6.17
CA ASN A 95 -11.19 2.63 7.25
C ASN A 95 -10.78 4.00 6.68
N LEU A 96 -11.41 5.08 7.16
CA LEU A 96 -11.22 6.47 6.70
C LEU A 96 -9.75 6.90 6.63
N ALA A 97 -8.92 6.40 7.56
CA ALA A 97 -7.49 6.69 7.61
C ALA A 97 -6.71 6.20 6.37
N ASP A 98 -7.09 5.06 5.78
CA ASP A 98 -6.39 4.53 4.61
C ASP A 98 -6.80 5.25 3.32
N ILE A 99 -8.01 5.80 3.30
CA ILE A 99 -8.55 6.61 2.20
C ILE A 99 -7.87 7.97 2.18
N ALA A 100 -7.70 8.57 3.35
CA ALA A 100 -6.95 9.80 3.49
C ALA A 100 -5.48 9.64 3.08
N ARG A 101 -4.85 8.50 3.41
CA ARG A 101 -3.49 8.19 2.96
C ARG A 101 -3.40 8.03 1.44
N GLU A 102 -4.36 7.34 0.80
CA GLU A 102 -4.42 7.24 -0.66
C GLU A 102 -4.66 8.61 -1.32
N LEU A 103 -5.51 9.46 -0.72
CA LEU A 103 -5.77 10.81 -1.19
C LEU A 103 -4.54 11.72 -1.08
N ALA A 104 -3.82 11.69 0.04
CA ALA A 104 -2.58 12.45 0.22
C ALA A 104 -1.55 12.15 -0.88
N ILE A 105 -1.34 10.85 -1.16
CA ILE A 105 -0.38 10.39 -2.17
C ILE A 105 -0.79 10.83 -3.59
N ARG A 106 -2.11 10.80 -3.92
CA ARG A 106 -2.60 11.13 -5.27
C ARG A 106 -2.77 12.62 -5.53
N VAL A 107 -3.04 13.40 -4.50
CA VAL A 107 -3.24 14.85 -4.62
C VAL A 107 -1.90 15.59 -4.61
N GLY A 108 -0.80 14.95 -4.20
CA GLY A 108 0.54 15.56 -4.22
C GLY A 108 0.63 16.78 -3.29
N LEU A 109 -0.18 16.80 -2.23
CA LEU A 109 -0.08 17.80 -1.19
C LEU A 109 1.10 17.42 -0.28
N PRO A 110 1.94 18.40 0.10
CA PRO A 110 3.13 18.18 0.92
C PRO A 110 2.82 17.55 2.28
#